data_AF-A0A1H0AZ27-F1
#
_entry.id   AF-A0A1H0AZ27-F1
#
_cell.length_a   1.000
_cell.length_b   1.000
_cell.length_c   1.000
_cell.angle_alpha   90.00
_cell.angle_beta   90.00
_cell.angle_gamma   90.00
#
_symmetry.space_group_name_H-M   'P 1'
#
loop_
_entity.id
_entity.type
_entity.pdbx_description
1 polymer ?
#
loop_
_entity_poly.entity_id
_entity_poly.type
_entity_poly.pdbx_seq_one_letter_code
_entity_poly.pdbx_strand_id
1 'polypeptide(L)'
;MRNPLHRLYQAKLVLLAVVFTVVGLALMVLAAWSAGEPGWQWLGRLPAMELGSTLFTTGLVVVAFTYVDGQDREARDTERLERVITAKAPAIRDAVIDGFAFKREDLARVATPERLDEIVTNSLALRLGDAAFAQDIYTDIREQAIRATERWYDARISIWLSPEADPPAGRSPLFVTTVAWEYTVVPTTQVRRFACVDDRADYRELAQDPTTSVWYVNPVHGIKPGSREAFELVQFAVEGTELPIRRSERSDGQTYSVNIGQEVVAEAKPVTIAYTYRTVVPVRGHLLHLDLEQPTKGVDIELDYSDCGIDYVNVVDFIASSERTRVSQSPKTVPGQRVSVGFDGWVFPRSGVAFVWVLSK
;
A
#
# COMPACT_ATOMS: atom_id res chain seq x y z
N MET A 1 13.45 29.27 -27.29
CA MET A 1 14.40 28.85 -28.34
C MET A 1 14.51 29.96 -29.38
N ARG A 2 15.67 30.63 -29.53
CA ARG A 2 15.83 31.72 -30.51
C ARG A 2 15.78 31.16 -31.94
N ASN A 3 15.00 31.80 -32.81
CA ASN A 3 14.83 31.43 -34.22
C ASN A 3 16.21 31.38 -34.92
N PRO A 4 16.58 30.28 -35.62
CA PRO A 4 17.89 30.08 -36.23
C PRO A 4 18.30 31.21 -37.18
N LEU A 5 17.34 31.86 -37.83
CA LEU A 5 17.58 33.01 -38.70
C LEU A 5 18.22 34.19 -37.94
N HIS A 6 17.80 34.44 -36.70
CA HIS A 6 18.28 35.57 -35.92
C HIS A 6 19.75 35.40 -35.48
N ARG A 7 20.15 34.16 -35.15
CA ARG A 7 21.57 33.84 -34.87
C ARG A 7 22.45 34.05 -36.10
N LEU A 8 21.92 33.69 -37.28
CA LEU A 8 22.62 33.84 -38.54
C LEU A 8 22.80 35.31 -38.93
N TYR A 9 21.81 36.17 -38.66
CA TYR A 9 21.93 37.62 -38.83
C TYR A 9 22.95 38.25 -37.88
N GLN A 10 22.95 37.86 -36.60
CA GLN A 10 23.94 38.35 -35.63
C GLN A 10 25.37 37.94 -36.00
N ALA A 11 25.58 36.69 -36.39
CA ALA A 11 26.91 36.22 -36.81
C ALA A 11 27.41 36.96 -38.06
N LYS A 12 26.53 37.22 -39.04
CA LYS A 12 26.86 38.02 -40.23
C LYS A 12 27.23 39.46 -39.87
N LEU A 13 26.53 40.07 -38.92
CA LEU A 13 26.83 41.44 -38.46
C LEU A 13 28.19 41.52 -37.75
N VAL A 14 28.50 40.57 -36.86
CA VAL A 14 29.79 40.51 -36.18
C VAL A 14 30.92 40.27 -37.19
N LEU A 15 30.74 39.35 -38.13
CA LEU A 15 31.72 39.11 -39.21
C LEU A 15 31.95 40.38 -40.04
N LEU A 16 30.89 41.08 -40.43
CA LEU A 16 30.98 42.32 -41.20
C LEU A 16 31.68 43.43 -40.42
N ALA A 17 31.43 43.56 -39.11
CA ALA A 17 32.11 44.51 -38.24
C ALA A 17 33.61 44.21 -38.11
N VAL A 18 33.99 42.93 -37.99
CA VAL A 18 35.40 42.51 -37.98
C VAL A 18 36.07 42.83 -39.32
N VAL A 19 35.40 42.54 -40.44
CA VAL A 19 35.90 42.87 -41.78
C VAL A 19 36.10 44.38 -41.93
N PHE A 20 35.14 45.21 -41.53
CA PHE A 20 35.27 46.67 -41.59
C PHE A 20 36.41 47.19 -40.71
N THR A 21 36.62 46.60 -39.53
CA THR A 21 37.74 46.96 -38.65
C THR A 21 39.09 46.63 -39.28
N VAL A 22 39.24 45.41 -39.83
CA VAL A 22 40.49 44.94 -40.46
C VAL A 22 40.78 45.71 -41.75
N VAL A 23 39.78 45.91 -42.61
CA VAL A 23 39.92 46.66 -43.86
C VAL A 23 40.21 48.13 -43.58
N GLY A 24 39.54 48.74 -42.59
CA GLY A 24 39.81 50.10 -42.16
C GLY A 24 41.25 50.29 -41.68
N LEU A 25 41.74 49.37 -40.84
CA LEU A 25 43.14 49.37 -40.38
C LEU A 25 44.13 49.21 -41.54
N ALA A 26 43.87 48.26 -42.46
CA ALA A 26 44.72 48.02 -43.61
C ALA A 26 44.81 49.25 -44.53
N LEU A 27 43.69 49.95 -44.76
CA LEU A 27 43.65 51.21 -45.51
C LEU A 27 44.44 52.33 -44.83
N MET A 28 44.34 52.44 -43.50
CA MET A 28 45.13 53.42 -42.73
C MET A 28 46.64 53.13 -42.83
N VAL A 29 47.05 51.86 -42.72
CA VAL A 29 48.47 51.45 -42.85
C VAL A 29 48.98 51.71 -44.27
N LEU A 30 48.20 51.36 -45.29
CA LEU A 30 48.53 51.61 -46.70
C LEU A 30 48.64 53.11 -47.01
N ALA A 31 47.72 53.93 -46.49
CA ALA A 31 47.77 55.38 -46.64
C ALA A 31 49.04 55.96 -46.02
N ALA A 32 49.37 55.55 -44.78
CA ALA A 32 50.59 56.00 -44.10
C ALA A 32 51.88 55.55 -44.80
N TRP A 33 51.91 54.32 -45.34
CA TRP A 33 53.06 53.80 -46.08
C TRP A 33 53.25 54.51 -47.42
N SER A 34 52.16 54.76 -48.16
CA SER A 34 52.19 55.45 -49.46
C SER A 34 52.65 56.91 -49.37
N ALA A 35 52.50 57.55 -48.21
CA ALA A 35 52.96 58.92 -48.00
C ALA A 35 54.50 59.05 -47.96
N GLY A 36 55.24 57.95 -47.79
CA GLY A 36 56.71 57.93 -47.72
C GLY A 36 57.44 57.60 -49.04
N GLU A 37 56.73 57.17 -50.08
CA GLU A 37 57.34 56.67 -51.33
C GLU A 37 57.17 57.66 -52.51
N PRO A 38 58.27 58.15 -53.13
CA PRO A 38 58.24 59.21 -54.14
C PRO A 38 57.46 58.89 -55.44
N GLY A 39 57.18 57.60 -55.72
CA GLY A 39 56.50 57.15 -56.94
C GLY A 39 54.96 57.03 -56.85
N TRP A 40 54.38 57.19 -55.66
CA TRP A 40 52.98 56.81 -55.36
C TRP A 40 52.08 58.02 -55.02
N GLN A 41 52.45 59.22 -55.44
CA GLN A 41 51.74 60.48 -55.13
C GLN A 41 50.28 60.54 -55.62
N TRP A 42 49.90 59.74 -56.63
CA TRP A 42 48.51 59.68 -57.12
C TRP A 42 47.55 59.06 -56.10
N LEU A 43 48.04 58.19 -55.20
CA LEU A 43 47.27 57.60 -54.11
C LEU A 43 46.98 58.59 -52.97
N GLY A 44 47.80 59.62 -52.80
CA GLY A 44 47.55 60.71 -51.85
C GLY A 44 46.35 61.61 -52.20
N ARG A 45 45.77 61.49 -53.41
CA ARG A 45 44.53 62.19 -53.80
C ARG A 45 43.26 61.44 -53.37
N LEU A 46 43.36 60.17 -52.98
CA LEU A 46 42.24 59.41 -52.46
C LEU A 46 42.15 59.62 -50.95
N PRO A 47 40.95 59.85 -50.38
CA PRO A 47 40.76 60.01 -48.93
C PRO A 47 40.84 58.65 -48.20
N ALA A 48 41.84 57.83 -48.51
CA ALA A 48 42.02 56.49 -47.97
C ALA A 48 42.19 56.50 -46.44
N MET A 49 42.77 57.57 -45.89
CA MET A 49 42.91 57.74 -44.44
C MET A 49 41.58 58.02 -43.74
N GLU A 50 40.71 58.85 -44.34
CA GLU A 50 39.37 59.16 -43.81
C GLU A 50 38.41 57.97 -43.97
N LEU A 51 38.49 57.27 -45.10
CA LEU A 51 37.73 56.03 -45.33
C LEU A 51 38.20 54.90 -44.41
N GLY A 52 39.51 54.80 -44.18
CA GLY A 52 40.09 53.82 -43.27
C GLY A 52 39.66 54.06 -41.82
N SER A 53 39.73 55.31 -41.35
CA SER A 53 39.35 55.67 -39.98
C SER A 53 37.84 55.53 -39.73
N THR A 54 36.99 55.89 -40.70
CA THR A 54 35.53 55.72 -40.59
C THR A 54 35.11 54.24 -40.58
N LEU A 55 35.71 53.40 -41.43
CA LEU A 55 35.45 51.95 -41.42
C LEU A 55 35.95 51.30 -40.12
N PHE A 56 37.14 51.68 -39.66
CA PHE A 56 37.71 51.19 -38.42
C PHE A 56 36.85 51.55 -37.20
N THR A 57 36.47 52.82 -37.07
CA THR A 57 35.61 53.30 -35.96
C THR A 57 34.22 52.67 -36.01
N THR A 58 33.62 52.54 -37.19
CA THR A 58 32.29 51.90 -37.35
C THR A 58 32.35 50.43 -36.95
N GLY A 59 33.36 49.69 -37.39
CA GLY A 59 33.53 48.28 -37.01
C GLY A 59 33.72 48.10 -35.49
N LEU A 60 34.52 48.97 -34.87
CA LEU A 60 34.80 48.92 -33.43
C LEU A 60 33.58 49.26 -32.57
N VAL A 61 32.77 50.24 -33.00
CA VAL A 61 31.49 50.59 -32.35
C VAL A 61 30.53 49.41 -32.40
N VAL A 62 30.37 48.75 -33.54
CA VAL A 62 29.45 47.60 -33.68
C VAL A 62 29.89 46.44 -32.78
N VAL A 63 31.18 46.13 -32.74
CA VAL A 63 31.72 45.06 -31.87
C VAL A 63 31.49 45.39 -30.39
N ALA A 64 31.80 46.62 -29.96
CA ALA A 64 31.58 47.06 -28.59
C ALA A 64 30.10 46.97 -28.18
N PHE A 65 29.18 47.43 -29.03
CA PHE A 65 27.74 47.32 -28.78
C PHE A 65 27.28 45.85 -28.67
N THR A 66 27.76 44.95 -29.53
CA THR A 66 27.39 43.53 -29.47
C THR A 66 27.92 42.82 -28.23
N TYR A 67 29.10 43.22 -27.73
CA TYR A 67 29.68 42.67 -26.51
C TYR A 67 28.88 43.09 -25.27
N VAL A 68 28.57 44.38 -25.15
CA VAL A 68 27.79 44.93 -24.02
C VAL A 68 26.36 44.36 -24.00
N ASP A 69 25.68 44.33 -25.15
CA ASP A 69 24.31 43.79 -25.26
C ASP A 69 24.26 42.25 -25.18
N GLY A 70 25.41 41.56 -25.25
CA GLY A 70 25.53 40.13 -25.02
C GLY A 70 25.39 39.77 -23.54
N GLN A 71 26.12 40.46 -22.67
CA GLN A 71 26.11 40.20 -21.22
C GLN A 71 24.76 40.55 -20.57
N ASP A 72 24.16 41.67 -20.96
CA ASP A 72 22.87 42.09 -20.40
C ASP A 72 21.70 41.17 -20.80
N ARG A 73 21.83 40.44 -21.91
CA ARG A 73 20.79 39.51 -22.38
C ARG A 73 20.69 38.26 -21.52
N GLU A 74 21.80 37.70 -21.09
CA GLU A 74 21.79 36.48 -20.25
C GLU A 74 21.21 36.76 -18.88
N ALA A 75 21.55 37.91 -18.29
CA ALA A 75 20.95 38.38 -17.04
C ALA A 75 19.42 38.55 -17.19
N ARG A 76 18.96 39.22 -18.26
CA ARG A 76 17.53 39.45 -18.52
C ARG A 76 16.76 38.16 -18.84
N ASP A 77 17.38 37.22 -19.56
CA ASP A 77 16.76 35.93 -19.89
C ASP A 77 16.63 35.04 -18.63
N THR A 78 17.64 35.05 -17.74
CA THR A 78 17.61 34.35 -16.44
C THR A 78 16.57 34.95 -15.52
N GLU A 79 16.56 36.28 -15.36
CA GLU A 79 15.58 36.98 -14.52
C GLU A 79 14.15 36.77 -15.04
N ARG A 80 13.96 36.73 -16.38
CA ARG A 80 12.67 36.40 -16.98
C ARG A 80 12.26 34.96 -16.69
N LEU A 81 13.18 34.00 -16.76
CA LEU A 81 12.91 32.59 -16.42
C LEU A 81 12.52 32.45 -14.95
N GLU A 82 13.26 33.06 -14.02
CA GLU A 82 12.94 33.08 -12.60
C GLU A 82 11.55 33.67 -12.36
N ARG A 83 11.24 34.84 -12.94
CA ARG A 83 9.90 35.44 -12.84
C ARG A 83 8.80 34.52 -13.38
N VAL A 84 9.04 33.83 -14.51
CA VAL A 84 8.06 32.88 -15.07
C VAL A 84 7.89 31.67 -14.16
N ILE A 85 8.97 31.10 -13.62
CA ILE A 85 8.91 29.99 -12.66
C ILE A 85 8.16 30.43 -11.41
N THR A 86 8.52 31.56 -10.78
CA THR A 86 7.84 32.06 -9.58
C THR A 86 6.36 32.39 -9.86
N ALA A 87 6.05 32.97 -11.02
CA ALA A 87 4.67 33.29 -11.37
C ALA A 87 3.81 32.06 -11.70
N LYS A 88 4.42 30.98 -12.21
CA LYS A 88 3.72 29.74 -12.59
C LYS A 88 3.82 28.63 -11.56
N ALA A 89 4.72 28.71 -10.59
CA ALA A 89 4.91 27.71 -9.54
C ALA A 89 3.63 27.43 -8.73
N PRO A 90 2.79 28.43 -8.36
CA PRO A 90 1.51 28.16 -7.71
C PRO A 90 0.58 27.33 -8.60
N ALA A 91 0.44 27.68 -9.87
CA ALA A 91 -0.42 26.93 -10.80
C ALA A 91 0.09 25.50 -11.05
N ILE A 92 1.41 25.30 -11.11
CA ILE A 92 2.02 23.98 -11.23
C ILE A 92 1.78 23.17 -9.95
N ARG A 93 2.01 23.76 -8.77
CA ARG A 93 1.76 23.13 -7.47
C ARG A 93 0.29 22.73 -7.34
N ASP A 94 -0.62 23.64 -7.64
CA ASP A 94 -2.06 23.42 -7.52
C ASP A 94 -2.52 22.34 -8.51
N ALA A 95 -2.03 22.34 -9.75
CA ALA A 95 -2.31 21.27 -10.71
C ALA A 95 -1.76 19.90 -10.26
N VAL A 96 -0.61 19.87 -9.59
CA VAL A 96 -0.04 18.65 -9.00
C VAL A 96 -0.89 18.17 -7.83
N ILE A 97 -1.29 19.07 -6.91
CA ILE A 97 -2.17 18.75 -5.79
C ILE A 97 -3.52 18.23 -6.30
N ASP A 98 -4.12 18.87 -7.30
CA ASP A 98 -5.38 18.43 -7.91
C ASP A 98 -5.23 17.05 -8.59
N GLY A 99 -4.09 16.81 -9.25
CA GLY A 99 -3.74 15.50 -9.80
C GLY A 99 -3.67 14.42 -8.72
N PHE A 100 -3.05 14.73 -7.57
CA PHE A 100 -2.96 13.84 -6.42
C PHE A 100 -4.29 13.65 -5.68
N ALA A 101 -5.14 14.67 -5.60
CA ALA A 101 -6.39 14.60 -4.85
C ALA A 101 -7.51 13.88 -5.62
N PHE A 102 -7.55 14.01 -6.95
CA PHE A 102 -8.73 13.62 -7.75
C PHE A 102 -8.47 12.56 -8.83
N LYS A 103 -7.21 12.20 -9.12
CA LYS A 103 -6.89 11.23 -10.20
C LYS A 103 -6.02 10.07 -9.70
N ARG A 104 -6.69 8.99 -9.27
CA ARG A 104 -6.06 7.73 -8.80
C ARG A 104 -5.06 7.14 -9.80
N GLU A 105 -5.34 7.27 -11.09
CA GLU A 105 -4.50 6.76 -12.20
C GLU A 105 -3.21 7.56 -12.40
N ASP A 106 -3.22 8.86 -12.06
CA ASP A 106 -2.03 9.71 -12.16
C ASP A 106 -1.12 9.48 -10.94
N LEU A 107 -1.71 9.33 -9.75
CA LEU A 107 -1.05 8.85 -8.53
C LEU A 107 -0.30 7.53 -8.74
N ALA A 108 -0.97 6.53 -9.32
CA ALA A 108 -0.41 5.19 -9.52
C ALA A 108 0.79 5.17 -10.50
N ARG A 109 0.91 6.18 -11.38
CA ARG A 109 1.99 6.26 -12.38
C ARG A 109 3.31 6.80 -11.83
N VAL A 110 3.28 7.53 -10.73
CA VAL A 110 4.46 8.27 -10.21
C VAL A 110 4.78 8.03 -8.74
N ALA A 111 3.90 7.37 -7.98
CA ALA A 111 4.15 7.08 -6.57
C ALA A 111 4.63 5.64 -6.38
N THR A 112 5.81 5.47 -5.76
CA THR A 112 6.22 4.17 -5.20
C THR A 112 5.35 3.86 -3.97
N PRO A 113 5.20 2.59 -3.54
CA PRO A 113 4.45 2.25 -2.33
C PRO A 113 4.90 3.06 -1.10
N GLU A 114 6.20 3.31 -0.96
CA GLU A 114 6.76 4.08 0.15
C GLU A 114 6.32 5.54 0.11
N ARG A 115 6.22 6.14 -1.09
CA ARG A 115 5.72 7.51 -1.25
C ARG A 115 4.22 7.60 -0.93
N LEU A 116 3.44 6.58 -1.29
CA LEU A 116 2.02 6.53 -0.92
C LEU A 116 1.87 6.43 0.60
N ASP A 117 2.67 5.57 1.25
CA ASP A 117 2.71 5.43 2.71
C ASP A 117 3.03 6.77 3.39
N GLU A 118 4.06 7.48 2.92
CA GLU A 118 4.43 8.82 3.43
C GLU A 118 3.30 9.83 3.24
N ILE A 119 2.66 9.86 2.07
CA ILE A 119 1.55 10.79 1.78
C ILE A 119 0.35 10.53 2.69
N VAL A 120 -0.05 9.26 2.85
CA VAL A 120 -1.19 8.91 3.71
C VAL A 120 -0.88 9.25 5.17
N THR A 121 0.30 8.89 5.65
CA THR A 121 0.73 9.18 7.03
C THR A 121 0.76 10.69 7.31
N ASN A 122 1.38 11.48 6.43
CA ASN A 122 1.40 12.94 6.57
C ASN A 122 -0.01 13.54 6.52
N SER A 123 -0.88 13.01 5.66
CA SER A 123 -2.26 13.47 5.56
C SER A 123 -3.06 13.16 6.84
N LEU A 124 -2.87 11.98 7.43
CA LEU A 124 -3.44 11.62 8.72
C LEU A 124 -2.91 12.53 9.84
N ALA A 125 -1.59 12.78 9.87
CA ALA A 125 -0.98 13.67 10.85
C ALA A 125 -1.57 15.08 10.80
N LEU A 126 -1.77 15.64 9.60
CA LEU A 126 -2.42 16.94 9.40
C LEU A 126 -3.86 16.97 9.90
N ARG A 127 -4.61 15.86 9.77
CA ARG A 127 -6.01 15.76 10.19
C ARG A 127 -6.17 15.52 11.69
N LEU A 128 -5.26 14.74 12.28
CA LEU A 128 -5.27 14.38 13.70
C LEU A 128 -4.58 15.44 14.57
N GLY A 129 -3.68 16.25 13.99
CA GLY A 129 -2.83 17.18 14.73
C GLY A 129 -1.71 16.50 15.51
N ASP A 130 -1.48 15.20 15.27
CA ASP A 130 -0.49 14.37 15.96
C ASP A 130 0.17 13.41 14.97
N ALA A 131 1.47 13.60 14.74
CA ALA A 131 2.25 12.80 13.80
C ALA A 131 2.58 11.40 14.33
N ALA A 132 2.80 11.25 15.64
CA ALA A 132 3.10 9.96 16.24
C ALA A 132 1.85 9.06 16.18
N PHE A 133 0.69 9.62 16.56
CA PHE A 133 -0.57 8.89 16.49
C PHE A 133 -0.94 8.50 15.06
N ALA A 134 -0.72 9.38 14.08
CA ALA A 134 -0.94 9.06 12.66
C ALA A 134 -0.05 7.92 12.16
N GLN A 135 1.22 7.90 12.56
CA GLN A 135 2.16 6.85 12.22
C GLN A 135 1.70 5.49 12.78
N ASP A 136 1.24 5.45 14.04
CA ASP A 136 0.77 4.23 14.67
C ASP A 136 -0.48 3.67 13.98
N ILE A 137 -1.47 4.53 13.70
CA ILE A 137 -2.70 4.13 12.96
C ILE A 137 -2.34 3.58 11.58
N TYR A 138 -1.54 4.31 10.81
CA TYR A 138 -1.23 3.88 9.44
C TYR A 138 -0.40 2.60 9.42
N THR A 139 0.53 2.45 10.36
CA THR A 139 1.31 1.21 10.51
C THR A 139 0.38 0.04 10.76
N ASP A 140 -0.57 0.16 11.69
CA ASP A 140 -1.51 -0.91 12.00
C ASP A 140 -2.41 -1.27 10.81
N ILE A 141 -2.97 -0.27 10.10
CA ILE A 141 -3.74 -0.49 8.86
C ILE A 141 -2.89 -1.17 7.79
N ARG A 142 -1.63 -0.77 7.63
CA ARG A 142 -0.74 -1.36 6.63
C ARG A 142 -0.47 -2.84 6.93
N GLU A 143 -0.14 -3.16 8.18
CA GLU A 143 0.11 -4.54 8.60
C GLU A 143 -1.15 -5.41 8.49
N GLN A 144 -2.31 -4.89 8.90
CA GLN A 144 -3.55 -5.68 8.97
C GLN A 144 -4.31 -5.77 7.64
N ALA A 145 -4.29 -4.73 6.80
CA ALA A 145 -5.17 -4.63 5.63
C ALA A 145 -4.44 -4.56 4.28
N ILE A 146 -3.26 -3.95 4.24
CA ILE A 146 -2.47 -3.82 3.00
C ILE A 146 -1.65 -5.07 2.75
N ARG A 147 -1.01 -5.62 3.80
CA ARG A 147 -0.21 -6.85 3.72
C ARG A 147 -1.03 -8.14 3.70
N ALA A 148 -2.32 -8.08 4.06
CA ALA A 148 -3.22 -9.21 3.93
C ALA A 148 -3.25 -9.71 2.48
N THR A 149 -2.89 -10.97 2.28
CA THR A 149 -2.90 -11.59 0.95
C THR A 149 -4.32 -11.83 0.47
N GLU A 150 -5.24 -12.12 1.40
CA GLU A 150 -6.63 -12.42 1.11
C GLU A 150 -7.55 -11.46 1.86
N ARG A 151 -8.75 -11.27 1.30
CA ARG A 151 -9.86 -10.57 1.94
C ARG A 151 -11.08 -11.47 1.82
N TRP A 152 -11.74 -11.72 2.94
CA TRP A 152 -12.91 -12.56 2.99
C TRP A 152 -14.18 -11.72 2.96
N TYR A 153 -15.24 -12.29 2.42
CA TYR A 153 -16.53 -11.65 2.26
C TYR A 153 -17.63 -12.59 2.69
N ASP A 154 -18.69 -12.02 3.26
CA ASP A 154 -19.94 -12.70 3.60
C ASP A 154 -19.70 -13.96 4.45
N ALA A 155 -18.84 -13.84 5.46
CA ALA A 155 -18.44 -14.94 6.31
C ALA A 155 -19.58 -15.35 7.24
N ARG A 156 -19.96 -16.62 7.16
CA ARG A 156 -20.91 -17.29 8.06
C ARG A 156 -20.18 -18.31 8.90
N ILE A 157 -20.35 -18.20 10.21
CA ILE A 157 -19.66 -19.03 11.19
C ILE A 157 -20.71 -19.64 12.10
N SER A 158 -20.93 -20.95 11.96
CA SER A 158 -21.85 -21.70 12.82
C SER A 158 -21.05 -22.51 13.82
N ILE A 159 -21.32 -22.32 15.10
CA ILE A 159 -20.62 -22.94 16.22
C ILE A 159 -21.63 -23.77 16.99
N TRP A 160 -21.31 -25.06 17.18
CA TRP A 160 -22.06 -25.95 18.06
C TRP A 160 -21.17 -26.38 19.21
N LEU A 161 -21.61 -26.09 20.43
CA LEU A 161 -21.03 -26.65 21.63
C LEU A 161 -21.78 -27.92 22.02
N SER A 162 -21.02 -28.96 22.36
CA SER A 162 -21.55 -30.19 22.96
C SER A 162 -20.66 -30.66 24.10
N PRO A 163 -21.22 -31.28 25.15
CA PRO A 163 -20.41 -31.96 26.16
C PRO A 163 -19.52 -33.04 25.54
N GLU A 164 -18.30 -33.17 26.03
CA GLU A 164 -17.45 -34.30 25.64
C GLU A 164 -18.06 -35.64 26.07
N ALA A 165 -18.15 -36.57 25.12
CA ALA A 165 -18.58 -37.93 25.38
C ALA A 165 -17.43 -38.73 26.03
N ASP A 166 -17.72 -39.40 27.14
CA ASP A 166 -16.82 -40.31 27.86
C ASP A 166 -15.42 -39.73 28.20
N PRO A 167 -15.35 -38.67 29.04
CA PRO A 167 -14.08 -38.06 29.41
C PRO A 167 -13.18 -39.04 30.19
N PRO A 168 -11.85 -39.02 29.98
CA PRO A 168 -10.87 -39.75 30.77
C PRO A 168 -11.01 -39.46 32.27
N ALA A 169 -10.92 -40.52 33.09
CA ALA A 169 -11.02 -40.39 34.54
C ALA A 169 -9.99 -39.39 35.09
N GLY A 170 -10.47 -38.41 35.86
CA GLY A 170 -9.64 -37.39 36.50
C GLY A 170 -9.30 -36.17 35.63
N ARG A 171 -9.72 -36.13 34.35
CA ARG A 171 -9.56 -34.94 33.52
C ARG A 171 -10.67 -33.92 33.81
N SER A 172 -10.33 -32.64 33.68
CA SER A 172 -11.34 -31.57 33.74
C SER A 172 -12.32 -31.69 32.56
N PRO A 173 -13.63 -31.44 32.78
CA PRO A 173 -14.62 -31.56 31.72
C PRO A 173 -14.38 -30.55 30.60
N LEU A 174 -14.57 -31.00 29.36
CA LEU A 174 -14.42 -30.23 28.13
C LEU A 174 -15.74 -30.16 27.37
N PHE A 175 -15.91 -29.08 26.60
CA PHE A 175 -16.87 -29.03 25.51
C PHE A 175 -16.14 -29.36 24.20
N VAL A 176 -16.77 -30.18 23.37
CA VAL A 176 -16.41 -30.30 21.96
C VAL A 176 -17.06 -29.13 21.23
N THR A 177 -16.23 -28.36 20.54
CA THR A 177 -16.67 -27.23 19.72
C THR A 177 -16.57 -27.63 18.26
N THR A 178 -17.71 -27.75 17.59
CA THR A 178 -17.76 -27.94 16.14
C THR A 178 -18.00 -26.59 15.49
N VAL A 179 -17.14 -26.19 14.56
CA VAL A 179 -17.23 -24.89 13.90
C VAL A 179 -17.26 -25.08 12.40
N ALA A 180 -18.34 -24.65 11.77
CA ALA A 180 -18.46 -24.55 10.32
C ALA A 180 -18.22 -23.11 9.88
N TRP A 181 -17.33 -22.94 8.92
CA TRP A 181 -17.06 -21.69 8.23
C TRP A 181 -17.55 -21.79 6.79
N GLU A 182 -18.10 -20.70 6.29
CA GLU A 182 -18.38 -20.45 4.89
C GLU A 182 -18.05 -18.99 4.59
N TYR A 183 -17.22 -18.73 3.59
CA TYR A 183 -16.90 -17.36 3.18
C TYR A 183 -16.50 -17.31 1.71
N THR A 184 -16.64 -16.14 1.10
CA THR A 184 -16.17 -15.88 -0.26
C THR A 184 -14.79 -15.23 -0.23
N VAL A 185 -13.88 -15.69 -1.08
CA VAL A 185 -12.50 -15.17 -1.19
C VAL A 185 -12.01 -15.29 -2.63
N VAL A 186 -11.06 -14.43 -3.03
CA VAL A 186 -10.24 -14.67 -4.22
C VAL A 186 -8.96 -15.37 -3.75
N PRO A 187 -8.80 -16.69 -3.95
CA PRO A 187 -7.69 -17.43 -3.37
C PRO A 187 -6.36 -16.98 -4.00
N THR A 188 -5.37 -16.75 -3.16
CA THR A 188 -4.01 -16.37 -3.60
C THR A 188 -3.03 -17.53 -3.52
N THR A 189 -3.40 -18.60 -2.81
CA THR A 189 -2.52 -19.74 -2.56
C THR A 189 -3.21 -21.05 -2.87
N GLN A 190 -2.43 -22.02 -3.34
CA GLN A 190 -2.95 -23.32 -3.79
C GLN A 190 -3.23 -24.27 -2.62
N VAL A 191 -2.65 -24.01 -1.45
CA VAL A 191 -2.74 -24.90 -0.29
C VAL A 191 -3.19 -24.09 0.90
N ARG A 192 -4.30 -24.51 1.52
CA ARG A 192 -4.74 -24.02 2.83
C ARG A 192 -4.28 -25.00 3.89
N ARG A 193 -3.71 -24.48 4.99
CA ARG A 193 -3.23 -25.28 6.11
C ARG A 193 -3.98 -24.92 7.38
N PHE A 194 -4.10 -25.92 8.26
CA PHE A 194 -4.65 -25.77 9.60
C PHE A 194 -3.70 -26.47 10.55
N ALA A 195 -3.04 -25.70 11.43
CA ALA A 195 -2.04 -26.20 12.36
C ALA A 195 -2.56 -26.14 13.80
N CYS A 196 -2.19 -27.12 14.60
CA CYS A 196 -2.45 -27.13 16.04
C CYS A 196 -1.11 -27.42 16.73
N VAL A 197 -0.69 -26.51 17.61
CA VAL A 197 0.62 -26.53 18.27
C VAL A 197 0.47 -26.27 19.77
N ASP A 198 1.45 -26.70 20.57
CA ASP A 198 1.50 -26.47 22.01
C ASP A 198 2.56 -25.45 22.47
N ASP A 199 3.43 -25.01 21.57
CA ASP A 199 4.41 -23.96 21.82
C ASP A 199 3.92 -22.58 21.34
N ARG A 200 4.24 -21.54 22.14
CA ARG A 200 3.81 -20.17 21.85
C ARG A 200 4.68 -19.46 20.81
N ALA A 201 5.95 -19.85 20.64
CA ALA A 201 6.78 -19.31 19.58
C ALA A 201 6.30 -19.85 18.23
N ASP A 202 6.07 -21.17 18.14
CA ASP A 202 5.54 -21.82 16.94
C ASP A 202 4.17 -21.25 16.54
N TYR A 203 3.27 -21.05 17.52
CA TYR A 203 1.99 -20.40 17.27
C TYR A 203 2.15 -19.02 16.63
N ARG A 204 3.04 -18.18 17.17
CA ARG A 204 3.25 -16.82 16.67
C ARG A 204 3.89 -16.78 15.28
N GLU A 205 4.80 -17.71 15.00
CA GLU A 205 5.42 -17.83 13.68
C GLU A 205 4.38 -18.24 12.64
N LEU A 206 3.62 -19.31 12.90
CA LEU A 206 2.61 -19.80 11.97
C LEU A 206 1.43 -18.82 11.81
N ALA A 207 1.07 -18.07 12.86
CA ALA A 207 0.01 -17.06 12.78
C ALA A 207 0.36 -15.87 11.85
N GLN A 208 1.63 -15.72 11.45
CA GLN A 208 2.06 -14.75 10.45
C GLN A 208 1.98 -15.29 9.02
N ASP A 209 1.84 -16.61 8.84
CA ASP A 209 1.67 -17.23 7.53
C ASP A 209 0.20 -17.12 7.09
N PRO A 210 -0.10 -16.34 6.05
CA PRO A 210 -1.49 -16.15 5.61
C PRO A 210 -2.14 -17.43 5.08
N THR A 211 -1.35 -18.46 4.76
CA THR A 211 -1.87 -19.75 4.26
C THR A 211 -2.27 -20.70 5.38
N THR A 212 -1.95 -20.39 6.64
CA THR A 212 -2.12 -21.29 7.77
C THR A 212 -3.04 -20.69 8.83
N SER A 213 -4.15 -21.38 9.12
CA SER A 213 -4.94 -21.15 10.34
C SER A 213 -4.30 -21.90 11.49
N VAL A 214 -4.18 -21.28 12.67
CA VAL A 214 -3.42 -21.88 13.79
C VAL A 214 -4.23 -21.91 15.06
N TRP A 215 -4.26 -23.07 15.70
CA TRP A 215 -4.79 -23.26 17.04
C TRP A 215 -3.65 -23.51 18.02
N TYR A 216 -3.75 -22.87 19.18
CA TYR A 216 -2.91 -23.15 20.32
C TYR A 216 -3.64 -24.08 21.29
N VAL A 217 -3.01 -25.20 21.65
CA VAL A 217 -3.53 -26.11 22.66
C VAL A 217 -2.63 -26.08 23.87
N ASN A 218 -3.20 -25.76 25.03
CA ASN A 218 -2.45 -25.76 26.28
C ASN A 218 -2.33 -27.20 26.82
N PRO A 219 -1.11 -27.77 26.92
CA PRO A 219 -0.91 -29.15 27.39
C PRO A 219 -1.42 -29.40 28.82
N VAL A 220 -1.57 -28.35 29.63
CA VAL A 220 -2.08 -28.43 31.02
C VAL A 220 -3.47 -29.08 31.08
N HIS A 221 -4.25 -29.03 29.99
CA HIS A 221 -5.56 -29.67 29.91
C HIS A 221 -5.51 -31.18 29.63
N GLY A 222 -4.32 -31.78 29.56
CA GLY A 222 -4.14 -33.22 29.33
C GLY A 222 -4.47 -33.65 27.90
N ILE A 223 -4.53 -32.71 26.97
CA ILE A 223 -4.78 -32.94 25.55
C ILE A 223 -3.43 -32.97 24.83
N LYS A 224 -3.19 -34.02 24.03
CA LYS A 224 -1.99 -34.10 23.20
C LYS A 224 -2.17 -33.24 21.95
N PRO A 225 -1.28 -32.30 21.62
CA PRO A 225 -1.48 -31.36 20.51
C PRO A 225 -1.56 -32.06 19.15
N GLY A 226 -0.87 -33.19 18.99
CA GLY A 226 -0.93 -34.04 17.81
C GLY A 226 -2.16 -34.95 17.71
N SER A 227 -3.12 -34.92 18.63
CA SER A 227 -4.31 -35.79 18.58
C SER A 227 -5.49 -35.14 17.83
N ARG A 228 -6.36 -35.94 17.21
CA ARG A 228 -7.61 -35.46 16.59
C ARG A 228 -8.58 -34.81 17.61
N GLU A 229 -8.45 -35.18 18.88
CA GLU A 229 -9.20 -34.58 19.97
C GLU A 229 -8.83 -33.11 20.18
N ALA A 230 -7.54 -32.77 20.02
CA ALA A 230 -7.06 -31.39 20.14
C ALA A 230 -7.62 -30.50 19.02
N PHE A 231 -7.54 -31.01 17.79
CA PHE A 231 -8.06 -30.36 16.60
C PHE A 231 -8.26 -31.38 15.49
N GLU A 232 -9.38 -31.27 14.78
CA GLU A 232 -9.65 -32.07 13.61
C GLU A 232 -10.35 -31.23 12.54
N LEU A 233 -9.72 -31.11 11.37
CA LEU A 233 -10.43 -30.66 10.16
C LEU A 233 -11.29 -31.82 9.64
N VAL A 234 -12.61 -31.65 9.71
CA VAL A 234 -13.60 -32.69 9.40
C VAL A 234 -13.96 -32.66 7.92
N GLN A 235 -14.18 -31.48 7.37
CA GLN A 235 -14.63 -31.28 6.00
C GLN A 235 -14.00 -30.00 5.43
N PHE A 236 -13.72 -30.00 4.13
CA PHE A 236 -13.28 -28.82 3.39
C PHE A 236 -13.84 -28.91 1.97
N ALA A 237 -14.44 -27.82 1.49
CA ALA A 237 -15.03 -27.72 0.17
C ALA A 237 -14.74 -26.36 -0.47
N VAL A 238 -14.66 -26.38 -1.80
CA VAL A 238 -14.57 -25.17 -2.65
C VAL A 238 -15.72 -25.22 -3.63
N GLU A 239 -16.55 -24.17 -3.67
CA GLU A 239 -17.76 -24.13 -4.50
C GLU A 239 -18.67 -25.36 -4.28
N GLY A 240 -18.80 -25.77 -3.02
CA GLY A 240 -19.57 -26.97 -2.63
C GLY A 240 -18.95 -28.31 -3.00
N THR A 241 -17.80 -28.33 -3.69
CA THR A 241 -17.07 -29.56 -4.03
C THR A 241 -16.10 -29.91 -2.91
N GLU A 242 -16.31 -31.05 -2.25
CA GLU A 242 -15.41 -31.53 -1.20
C GLU A 242 -14.02 -31.89 -1.75
N LEU A 243 -12.99 -31.47 -1.02
CA LEU A 243 -11.60 -31.71 -1.35
C LEU A 243 -10.93 -32.65 -0.34
N PRO A 244 -9.96 -33.47 -0.79
CA PRO A 244 -9.27 -34.40 0.08
C PRO A 244 -8.39 -33.67 1.11
N ILE A 245 -8.55 -34.06 2.37
CA ILE A 245 -7.78 -33.52 3.49
C ILE A 245 -6.58 -34.43 3.78
N ARG A 246 -5.37 -33.85 3.83
CA ARG A 246 -4.15 -34.55 4.28
C ARG A 246 -3.81 -34.13 5.70
N ARG A 247 -3.51 -35.09 6.56
CA ARG A 247 -3.10 -34.86 7.94
C ARG A 247 -1.68 -35.33 8.17
N SER A 248 -0.89 -34.50 8.84
CA SER A 248 0.44 -34.81 9.35
C SER A 248 0.43 -34.66 10.87
N GLU A 249 0.93 -35.67 11.59
CA GLU A 249 1.00 -35.70 13.04
C GLU A 249 2.45 -35.66 13.50
N ARG A 250 2.71 -34.91 14.57
CA ARG A 250 3.99 -34.78 15.25
C ARG A 250 3.77 -34.80 16.76
N SER A 251 4.85 -34.93 17.52
CA SER A 251 4.79 -34.94 19.00
C SER A 251 4.37 -33.60 19.60
N ASP A 252 4.77 -32.51 18.95
CA ASP A 252 4.55 -31.10 19.30
C ASP A 252 3.32 -30.49 18.62
N GLY A 253 2.62 -31.25 17.77
CA GLY A 253 1.46 -30.72 17.06
C GLY A 253 0.98 -31.55 15.90
N GLN A 254 0.14 -30.93 15.08
CA GLN A 254 -0.38 -31.52 13.85
C GLN A 254 -0.67 -30.44 12.81
N THR A 255 -0.73 -30.87 11.57
CA THR A 255 -1.09 -30.00 10.45
C THR A 255 -2.00 -30.73 9.49
N TYR A 256 -3.12 -30.10 9.18
CA TYR A 256 -3.99 -30.48 8.06
C TYR A 256 -3.66 -29.59 6.86
N SER A 257 -3.70 -30.15 5.67
CA SER A 257 -3.45 -29.43 4.42
C SER A 257 -4.44 -29.86 3.36
N VAL A 258 -5.02 -28.87 2.67
CA VAL A 258 -5.94 -29.07 1.57
C VAL A 258 -5.41 -28.34 0.35
N ASN A 259 -5.34 -29.03 -0.79
CA ASN A 259 -4.94 -28.44 -2.05
C ASN A 259 -6.21 -27.91 -2.75
N ILE A 260 -6.36 -26.59 -2.79
CA ILE A 260 -7.45 -25.86 -3.46
C ILE A 260 -7.33 -26.00 -4.99
N GLY A 261 -6.12 -26.19 -5.50
CA GLY A 261 -5.83 -26.35 -6.92
C GLY A 261 -5.27 -25.09 -7.57
N GLN A 262 -4.30 -25.27 -8.48
CA GLN A 262 -3.66 -24.16 -9.19
C GLN A 262 -4.64 -23.44 -10.13
N GLU A 263 -5.59 -24.16 -10.71
CA GLU A 263 -6.59 -23.60 -11.65
C GLU A 263 -7.46 -22.55 -10.95
N VAL A 264 -7.95 -22.86 -9.74
CA VAL A 264 -8.76 -21.93 -8.93
C VAL A 264 -8.02 -20.62 -8.66
N VAL A 265 -6.74 -20.70 -8.29
CA VAL A 265 -5.89 -19.52 -8.05
C VAL A 265 -5.62 -18.76 -9.35
N ALA A 266 -5.34 -19.47 -10.46
CA ALA A 266 -5.03 -18.87 -11.75
C ALA A 266 -6.23 -18.14 -12.37
N GLU A 267 -7.46 -18.58 -12.07
CA GLU A 267 -8.67 -17.89 -12.51
C GLU A 267 -8.85 -16.51 -11.87
N ALA A 268 -8.28 -16.27 -10.69
CA ALA A 268 -8.35 -15.00 -9.96
C ALA A 268 -9.80 -14.48 -9.78
N LYS A 269 -10.74 -15.41 -9.58
CA LYS A 269 -12.16 -15.11 -9.34
C LYS A 269 -12.54 -15.40 -7.89
N PRO A 270 -13.60 -14.75 -7.37
CA PRO A 270 -14.16 -15.09 -6.08
C PRO A 270 -14.70 -16.53 -6.11
N VAL A 271 -14.38 -17.30 -5.07
CA VAL A 271 -14.96 -18.61 -4.79
C VAL A 271 -15.39 -18.71 -3.34
N THR A 272 -16.36 -19.59 -3.07
CA THR A 272 -16.84 -19.93 -1.74
C THR A 272 -15.98 -21.06 -1.17
N ILE A 273 -15.29 -20.79 -0.07
CA ILE A 273 -14.62 -21.80 0.73
C ILE A 273 -15.52 -22.13 1.92
N ALA A 274 -15.76 -23.42 2.13
CA ALA A 274 -16.46 -23.92 3.30
C ALA A 274 -15.62 -24.99 3.99
N TYR A 275 -15.51 -24.93 5.32
CA TYR A 275 -14.84 -25.99 6.08
C TYR A 275 -15.46 -26.16 7.46
N THR A 276 -15.38 -27.38 7.97
CA THR A 276 -15.80 -27.69 9.33
C THR A 276 -14.63 -28.27 10.09
N TYR A 277 -14.37 -27.73 11.28
CA TYR A 277 -13.40 -28.31 12.22
C TYR A 277 -14.04 -28.61 13.56
N ARG A 278 -13.40 -29.50 14.30
CA ARG A 278 -13.68 -29.77 15.70
C ARG A 278 -12.46 -29.47 16.55
N THR A 279 -12.70 -28.88 17.71
CA THR A 279 -11.71 -28.66 18.75
C THR A 279 -12.37 -28.78 20.12
N VAL A 280 -11.62 -28.55 21.19
CA VAL A 280 -12.10 -28.67 22.56
C VAL A 280 -11.82 -27.40 23.34
N VAL A 281 -12.77 -27.03 24.21
CA VAL A 281 -12.62 -25.90 25.14
C VAL A 281 -12.94 -26.35 26.56
N PRO A 282 -12.21 -25.88 27.59
CA PRO A 282 -12.53 -26.23 28.97
C PRO A 282 -13.90 -25.71 29.41
N VAL A 283 -14.73 -26.57 29.99
CA VAL A 283 -16.06 -26.16 30.53
C VAL A 283 -15.92 -25.08 31.60
N ARG A 284 -14.93 -25.25 32.49
CA ARG A 284 -14.58 -24.30 33.55
C ARG A 284 -13.83 -23.06 33.06
N GLY A 285 -13.51 -22.99 31.77
CA GLY A 285 -12.90 -21.81 31.16
C GLY A 285 -13.89 -20.66 31.01
N HIS A 286 -15.20 -20.95 30.95
CA HIS A 286 -16.27 -19.97 30.80
C HIS A 286 -16.12 -19.04 29.58
N LEU A 287 -15.33 -19.45 28.58
CA LEU A 287 -14.91 -18.61 27.46
C LEU A 287 -14.66 -19.47 26.20
N LEU A 288 -15.22 -19.01 25.08
CA LEU A 288 -14.87 -19.42 23.73
C LEU A 288 -14.46 -18.16 22.96
N HIS A 289 -13.24 -18.16 22.45
CA HIS A 289 -12.69 -17.07 21.66
C HIS A 289 -12.72 -17.43 20.18
N LEU A 290 -13.14 -16.47 19.35
CA LEU A 290 -13.11 -16.59 17.91
C LEU A 290 -12.46 -15.33 17.32
N ASP A 291 -11.29 -15.52 16.74
CA ASP A 291 -10.57 -14.49 15.99
C ASP A 291 -10.83 -14.61 14.50
N LEU A 292 -10.90 -13.47 13.82
CA LEU A 292 -10.92 -13.39 12.37
C LEU A 292 -9.45 -13.27 11.92
N GLU A 293 -8.98 -14.25 11.14
CA GLU A 293 -7.56 -14.32 10.74
C GLU A 293 -7.22 -13.38 9.58
N GLN A 294 -8.21 -13.08 8.73
CA GLN A 294 -8.08 -12.26 7.54
C GLN A 294 -9.06 -11.07 7.61
N PRO A 295 -8.76 -9.94 6.95
CA PRO A 295 -9.73 -8.86 6.79
C PRO A 295 -11.02 -9.40 6.18
N THR A 296 -12.10 -9.32 6.94
CA THR A 296 -13.37 -9.95 6.58
C THR A 296 -14.46 -8.90 6.55
N LYS A 297 -15.19 -8.81 5.44
CA LYS A 297 -16.34 -7.92 5.30
C LYS A 297 -17.63 -8.70 5.41
N GLY A 298 -18.52 -8.28 6.30
CA GLY A 298 -19.79 -9.00 6.53
C GLY A 298 -19.54 -10.30 7.27
N VAL A 299 -19.77 -10.29 8.57
CA VAL A 299 -19.56 -11.42 9.48
C VAL A 299 -20.88 -11.74 10.16
N ASP A 300 -21.30 -12.99 10.08
CA ASP A 300 -22.45 -13.54 10.80
C ASP A 300 -21.99 -14.79 11.57
N ILE A 301 -22.15 -14.74 12.89
CA ILE A 301 -21.67 -15.78 13.81
C ILE A 301 -22.87 -16.27 14.61
N GLU A 302 -23.09 -17.57 14.61
CA GLU A 302 -24.12 -18.21 15.44
C GLU A 302 -23.46 -19.22 16.38
N LEU A 303 -23.78 -19.12 17.67
CA LEU A 303 -23.41 -20.10 18.68
C LEU A 303 -24.67 -20.82 19.16
N ASP A 304 -24.72 -22.13 18.94
CA ASP A 304 -25.69 -23.05 19.54
C ASP A 304 -25.06 -23.75 20.75
N TYR A 305 -25.70 -23.61 21.91
CA TYR A 305 -25.26 -24.16 23.19
C TYR A 305 -26.38 -24.90 23.94
N SER A 306 -27.39 -25.36 23.19
CA SER A 306 -28.65 -25.90 23.72
C SER A 306 -28.50 -27.00 24.78
N ASP A 307 -27.52 -27.90 24.61
CA ASP A 307 -27.35 -29.10 25.44
C ASP A 307 -26.13 -29.04 26.36
N CYS A 308 -25.63 -27.84 26.66
CA CYS A 308 -24.36 -27.66 27.38
C CYS A 308 -24.50 -27.38 28.89
N GLY A 309 -25.72 -27.35 29.43
CA GLY A 309 -25.94 -26.96 30.83
C GLY A 309 -25.49 -25.52 31.13
N ILE A 310 -25.49 -24.66 30.11
CA ILE A 310 -25.19 -23.24 30.20
C ILE A 310 -26.52 -22.50 30.47
N ASP A 311 -26.55 -21.63 31.49
CA ASP A 311 -27.74 -20.85 31.84
C ASP A 311 -27.81 -19.56 31.01
N TYR A 312 -26.67 -18.93 30.76
CA TYR A 312 -26.59 -17.68 30.02
C TYR A 312 -25.22 -17.51 29.34
N VAL A 313 -25.25 -16.91 28.14
CA VAL A 313 -24.08 -16.49 27.36
C VAL A 313 -24.09 -14.98 27.19
N ASN A 314 -22.97 -14.34 27.49
CA ASN A 314 -22.67 -12.96 27.12
C ASN A 314 -21.74 -12.91 25.93
N VAL A 315 -21.91 -11.91 25.07
CA VAL A 315 -21.03 -11.65 23.94
C VAL A 315 -20.16 -10.45 24.26
N VAL A 316 -18.85 -10.63 24.14
CA VAL A 316 -17.89 -9.54 24.14
C VAL A 316 -17.34 -9.45 22.73
N ASP A 317 -17.78 -8.44 21.98
CA ASP A 317 -17.14 -8.09 20.73
C ASP A 317 -15.93 -7.18 20.99
N PHE A 318 -14.88 -7.37 20.19
CA PHE A 318 -13.70 -6.51 20.19
C PHE A 318 -13.38 -6.08 18.77
N ILE A 319 -14.44 -5.76 18.02
CA ILE A 319 -14.39 -5.26 16.66
C ILE A 319 -14.23 -3.74 16.73
N ALA A 320 -13.05 -3.24 16.38
CA ALA A 320 -12.77 -1.80 16.33
C ALA A 320 -13.46 -1.16 15.11
N SER A 321 -14.70 -0.69 15.28
CA SER A 321 -15.48 -0.04 14.23
C SER A 321 -16.31 1.13 14.76
N SER A 322 -16.66 2.05 13.85
CA SER A 322 -17.67 3.08 14.10
C SER A 322 -19.10 2.54 14.02
N GLU A 323 -19.30 1.41 13.34
CA GLU A 323 -20.57 0.68 13.28
C GLU A 323 -20.73 -0.25 14.48
N ARG A 324 -21.98 -0.50 14.88
CA ARG A 324 -22.29 -1.41 15.99
C ARG A 324 -22.58 -2.82 15.49
N THR A 325 -22.04 -3.78 16.20
CA THR A 325 -22.43 -5.19 16.18
C THR A 325 -23.90 -5.36 16.56
N ARG A 326 -24.57 -6.28 15.87
CA ARG A 326 -25.94 -6.70 16.18
C ARG A 326 -25.87 -8.04 16.91
N VAL A 327 -26.21 -8.03 18.19
CA VAL A 327 -26.28 -9.25 18.99
C VAL A 327 -27.75 -9.61 19.19
N SER A 328 -28.10 -10.86 18.88
CA SER A 328 -29.43 -11.44 19.08
C SER A 328 -29.31 -12.68 19.94
N GLN A 329 -30.27 -12.91 20.82
CA GLN A 329 -30.35 -14.13 21.62
C GLN A 329 -31.72 -14.77 21.41
N SER A 330 -31.74 -16.10 21.34
CA SER A 330 -32.98 -16.86 21.27
C SER A 330 -33.82 -16.60 22.54
N PRO A 331 -35.11 -16.24 22.41
CA PRO A 331 -35.98 -16.09 23.56
C PRO A 331 -36.04 -17.40 24.36
N LYS A 332 -36.10 -17.30 25.70
CA LYS A 332 -36.23 -18.47 26.59
C LYS A 332 -37.45 -19.35 26.29
N THR A 333 -38.42 -18.83 25.53
CA THR A 333 -39.66 -19.52 25.13
C THR A 333 -39.51 -20.38 23.87
N VAL A 334 -38.39 -20.28 23.15
CA VAL A 334 -38.14 -21.05 21.92
C VAL A 334 -37.20 -22.24 22.25
N PRO A 335 -37.45 -23.44 21.72
CA PRO A 335 -36.52 -24.56 21.84
C PRO A 335 -35.16 -24.24 21.21
N GLY A 336 -34.10 -24.55 21.93
CA GLY A 336 -32.73 -24.27 21.53
C GLY A 336 -32.21 -22.95 22.09
N GLN A 337 -30.96 -22.98 22.54
CA GLN A 337 -30.27 -21.82 23.09
C GLN A 337 -29.22 -21.37 22.07
N ARG A 338 -29.49 -20.23 21.41
CA ARG A 338 -28.58 -19.64 20.42
C ARG A 338 -28.32 -18.18 20.68
N VAL A 339 -27.08 -17.77 20.40
CA VAL A 339 -26.68 -16.36 20.29
C VAL A 339 -26.12 -16.12 18.91
N SER A 340 -26.60 -15.05 18.26
CA SER A 340 -26.12 -14.63 16.94
C SER A 340 -25.47 -13.26 17.03
N VAL A 341 -24.36 -13.07 16.31
CA VAL A 341 -23.61 -11.82 16.22
C VAL A 341 -23.42 -11.48 14.74
N GLY A 342 -23.98 -10.36 14.30
CA GLY A 342 -23.87 -9.86 12.93
C GLY A 342 -23.14 -8.53 12.87
N PHE A 343 -22.28 -8.37 11.87
CA PHE A 343 -21.54 -7.13 11.60
C PHE A 343 -21.27 -6.95 10.11
N ASP A 344 -21.77 -5.87 9.50
CA ASP A 344 -21.72 -5.69 8.03
C ASP A 344 -20.41 -5.05 7.53
N GLY A 345 -19.68 -4.38 8.42
CA GLY A 345 -18.45 -3.67 8.11
C GLY A 345 -17.23 -4.57 7.90
N TRP A 346 -16.04 -3.95 7.84
CA TRP A 346 -14.76 -4.65 7.83
C TRP A 346 -14.30 -4.98 9.24
N VAL A 347 -14.02 -6.25 9.49
CA VAL A 347 -13.33 -6.76 10.68
C VAL A 347 -11.89 -7.03 10.31
N PHE A 348 -10.95 -6.43 11.03
CA PHE A 348 -9.52 -6.65 10.79
C PHE A 348 -8.96 -7.79 11.63
N PRO A 349 -7.83 -8.41 11.20
CA PRO A 349 -7.16 -9.45 11.96
C PRO A 349 -6.90 -9.10 13.42
N ARG A 350 -6.95 -10.10 14.31
CA ARG A 350 -6.89 -9.96 15.79
C ARG A 350 -8.13 -9.28 16.42
N SER A 351 -9.17 -9.05 15.62
CA SER A 351 -10.50 -8.69 16.10
C SER A 351 -11.45 -9.89 15.96
N GLY A 352 -12.55 -9.85 16.70
CA GLY A 352 -13.51 -10.94 16.69
C GLY A 352 -14.49 -10.86 17.86
N VAL A 353 -14.90 -12.03 18.34
CA VAL A 353 -15.88 -12.17 19.41
C VAL A 353 -15.44 -13.20 20.44
N ALA A 354 -15.82 -12.94 21.69
CA ALA A 354 -15.72 -13.86 22.78
C ALA A 354 -17.11 -14.17 23.33
N PHE A 355 -17.43 -15.45 23.44
CA PHE A 355 -18.61 -15.92 24.12
C PHE A 355 -18.23 -16.31 25.55
N VAL A 356 -18.82 -15.63 26.52
CA VAL A 356 -18.56 -15.85 27.95
C VAL A 356 -19.81 -16.40 28.59
N TRP A 357 -19.73 -17.51 29.34
CA TRP A 357 -20.93 -18.18 29.85
C TRP A 357 -20.91 -18.48 31.33
N VAL A 358 -22.12 -18.62 31.87
CA VAL A 358 -22.38 -19.10 33.23
C VAL A 358 -23.05 -20.47 33.12
N LEU A 359 -22.54 -21.43 33.88
CA LEU A 359 -23.10 -22.78 33.95
C LEU A 359 -24.31 -22.79 34.90
N SER A 360 -25.29 -23.63 34.58
CA SER A 360 -26.40 -23.95 35.48
C SER A 360 -25.87 -24.52 36.80
N LYS A 361 -26.52 -24.17 37.90
CA LYS A 361 -26.16 -24.63 39.25
C LYS A 361 -26.44 -26.10 39.49
#